data_AF-A0AAV0G7H5-F1
#
_entry.id   AF-A0AAV0G7H5-F1
#
_cell.length_a   1.000
_cell.length_b   1.000
_cell.length_c   1.000
_cell.angle_alpha   90.00
_cell.angle_beta   90.00
_cell.angle_gamma   90.00
#
_symmetry.space_group_name_H-M   'P 1'
#
loop_
_entity.id
_entity.type
_entity.pdbx_description
1 polymer ?
#
loop_
_entity_poly.entity_id
_entity_poly.type
_entity_poly.pdbx_seq_one_letter_code
_entity_poly.pdbx_strand_id
1 'polypeptide(L)'
;MASQSFDLAEQCLETNYYGAKRVVKALTPVLQASNSATVVNVSSALGMLQNIPNKWAKRLLSDAENHLSEEKVDEVVKQFLKDFRDGLLETKGWPLQVSGYIVAKACMNAYTRILAKTHPSFRVNAISPGFCKTDITNNLGPLTAAQGA
;
A
#
# COMPACT_ATOMS: atom_id res chain seq x y z
N MET A 1 19.16 -11.46 -9.94
CA MET A 1 18.20 -10.80 -9.02
C MET A 1 17.41 -11.89 -8.31
N ALA A 2 17.32 -11.86 -6.98
CA ALA A 2 16.56 -12.86 -6.24
C ALA A 2 15.07 -12.76 -6.58
N SER A 3 14.42 -13.90 -6.84
CA SER A 3 12.98 -13.99 -6.99
C SER A 3 12.30 -13.79 -5.63
N GLN A 4 11.18 -13.06 -5.59
CA GLN A 4 10.40 -12.90 -4.37
C GLN A 4 9.70 -14.23 -4.03
N SER A 5 9.80 -14.69 -2.78
CA SER A 5 9.00 -15.84 -2.31
C SER A 5 7.58 -15.42 -1.93
N PHE A 6 6.65 -16.37 -1.97
CA PHE A 6 5.28 -16.16 -1.50
C PHE A 6 5.25 -15.65 -0.05
N ASP A 7 6.00 -16.28 0.86
CA ASP A 7 6.02 -15.91 2.29
C ASP A 7 6.48 -14.46 2.50
N LEU A 8 7.50 -14.02 1.75
CA LEU A 8 7.94 -12.62 1.80
C LEU A 8 6.91 -11.66 1.22
N ALA A 9 6.14 -12.07 0.20
CA ALA A 9 5.05 -11.26 -0.32
C ALA A 9 3.89 -11.13 0.68
N GLU A 10 3.51 -12.22 1.34
CA GLU A 10 2.49 -12.25 2.39
C GLU A 10 2.92 -11.39 3.59
N GLN A 11 4.13 -11.56 4.09
CA GLN A 11 4.69 -10.75 5.18
C GLN A 11 4.76 -9.26 4.79
N CYS A 12 5.10 -8.96 3.54
CA CYS A 12 5.13 -7.58 3.02
C CYS A 12 3.75 -6.93 3.09
N LEU A 13 2.69 -7.64 2.68
CA LEU A 13 1.30 -7.16 2.74
C LEU A 13 0.80 -7.04 4.18
N GLU A 14 1.09 -8.03 5.03
CA GLU A 14 0.75 -8.01 6.45
C GLU A 14 1.32 -6.79 7.17
N THR A 15 2.56 -6.41 6.84
CA THR A 15 3.22 -5.25 7.45
C THR A 15 2.73 -3.94 6.81
N ASN A 16 2.85 -3.85 5.49
CA ASN A 16 2.72 -2.57 4.77
C ASN A 16 1.28 -2.16 4.49
N TYR A 17 0.31 -3.07 4.59
CA TYR A 17 -1.10 -2.75 4.38
C TYR A 17 -1.92 -3.05 5.64
N TYR A 18 -2.01 -4.32 6.05
CA TYR A 18 -2.83 -4.70 7.21
C TYR A 18 -2.32 -4.13 8.52
N GLY A 19 -1.00 -4.08 8.72
CA GLY A 19 -0.35 -3.49 9.89
C GLY A 19 -0.75 -2.03 10.08
N ALA A 20 -0.58 -1.22 9.03
CA ALA A 20 -0.97 0.19 9.06
C ALA A 20 -2.48 0.37 9.28
N LYS A 21 -3.33 -0.42 8.59
CA LYS A 21 -4.79 -0.41 8.79
C LYS A 21 -5.17 -0.72 10.24
N ARG A 22 -4.53 -1.72 10.87
CA ARG A 22 -4.72 -2.05 12.29
C ARG A 22 -4.30 -0.91 13.21
N VAL A 23 -3.15 -0.28 12.97
CA VAL A 23 -2.65 0.84 13.78
C VAL A 23 -3.61 2.03 13.71
N VAL A 24 -4.03 2.44 12.50
CA VAL A 24 -4.97 3.55 12.34
C VAL A 24 -6.28 3.25 13.07
N LYS A 25 -6.86 2.05 12.86
CA LYS A 25 -8.10 1.64 13.52
C LYS A 25 -7.99 1.66 15.05
N ALA A 26 -6.88 1.17 15.60
CA ALA A 26 -6.66 1.15 17.05
C ALA A 26 -6.50 2.56 17.63
N LEU A 27 -5.91 3.49 16.88
CA LEU A 27 -5.68 4.87 17.31
C LEU A 27 -6.83 5.83 16.97
N THR A 28 -7.83 5.39 16.19
CA THR A 28 -8.98 6.23 15.79
C THR A 28 -9.64 6.97 16.97
N PRO A 29 -9.92 6.36 18.13
CA PRO A 29 -10.54 7.08 19.25
C PRO A 29 -9.68 8.24 19.77
N VAL A 30 -8.36 8.05 19.80
CA VAL A 30 -7.39 9.09 20.22
C VAL A 30 -7.31 10.19 19.17
N LEU A 31 -7.31 9.83 17.89
CA LEU A 31 -7.34 10.79 16.79
C LEU A 31 -8.62 11.62 16.78
N GLN A 32 -9.78 11.02 17.08
CA GLN A 32 -11.06 11.72 17.19
C GLN A 32 -11.09 12.77 18.29
N ALA A 33 -10.32 12.59 19.37
CA ALA A 33 -10.19 13.56 20.44
C ALA A 33 -9.25 14.74 20.09
N SER A 34 -8.51 14.67 18.98
CA SER A 34 -7.59 15.72 18.55
C SER A 34 -8.30 16.82 17.77
N ASN A 35 -7.98 18.07 18.08
CA ASN A 35 -8.44 19.24 17.32
C ASN A 35 -7.78 19.35 15.92
N SER A 36 -6.78 18.52 15.63
CA SER A 36 -6.06 18.54 14.34
C SER A 36 -5.47 17.18 13.98
N ALA A 37 -6.32 16.15 14.00
CA ALA A 37 -5.94 14.77 13.69
C ALA A 37 -5.25 14.66 12.32
N THR A 38 -4.09 14.00 12.29
CA THR A 38 -3.30 13.80 11.07
C THR A 38 -2.85 12.36 10.97
N VAL A 39 -3.03 11.77 9.79
CA VAL A 39 -2.50 10.44 9.43
C VAL A 39 -1.67 10.61 8.16
N VAL A 40 -0.38 10.29 8.25
CA VAL A 40 0.52 10.26 7.09
C VAL A 40 0.96 8.82 6.86
N ASN A 41 0.47 8.23 5.78
CA ASN A 41 0.86 6.90 5.36
C ASN A 41 2.10 6.97 4.47
N VAL A 42 3.22 6.43 4.93
CA VAL A 42 4.45 6.34 4.12
C VAL A 42 4.27 5.25 3.06
N SER A 43 3.99 5.70 1.84
CA SER A 43 3.78 4.87 0.66
C SER A 43 5.03 4.83 -0.22
N SER A 44 4.88 4.73 -1.55
CA SER A 44 5.94 4.78 -2.54
C SER A 44 5.38 5.16 -3.90
N ALA A 45 6.21 5.80 -4.75
CA ALA A 45 5.92 5.95 -6.17
C ALA A 45 5.68 4.60 -6.88
N LEU A 46 6.25 3.50 -6.37
CA LEU A 46 5.97 2.16 -6.89
C LEU A 46 4.51 1.73 -6.67
N GLY A 47 3.79 2.30 -5.70
CA GLY A 47 2.36 2.06 -5.46
C GLY A 47 1.41 2.81 -6.41
N MET A 48 1.93 3.53 -7.41
CA MET A 48 1.08 4.18 -8.42
C MET A 48 0.38 3.13 -9.29
N LEU A 49 -0.88 3.37 -9.63
CA LEU A 49 -1.70 2.42 -10.40
C LEU A 49 -1.11 2.06 -11.77
N GLN A 50 -0.30 2.93 -12.38
CA GLN A 50 0.41 2.60 -13.62
C GLN A 50 1.28 1.34 -13.49
N ASN A 51 1.80 1.06 -12.28
CA ASN A 51 2.61 -0.12 -11.97
C ASN A 51 1.78 -1.36 -11.61
N ILE A 52 0.45 -1.31 -11.73
CA ILE A 52 -0.46 -2.46 -11.55
C ILE A 52 -1.00 -2.87 -12.93
N PRO A 53 -0.39 -3.82 -13.66
CA PRO A 53 -0.86 -4.18 -14.99
C PRO A 53 -2.20 -4.93 -14.95
N ASN A 54 -2.50 -5.64 -13.84
CA ASN A 54 -3.74 -6.38 -13.63
C ASN A 54 -4.92 -5.41 -13.73
N LYS A 55 -5.68 -5.52 -14.83
CA LYS A 55 -6.72 -4.55 -15.20
C LYS A 55 -7.87 -4.52 -14.20
N TRP A 56 -8.21 -5.66 -13.61
CA TRP A 56 -9.26 -5.76 -12.60
C TRP A 56 -8.83 -5.03 -11.32
N ALA A 57 -7.65 -5.36 -10.78
CA ALA A 57 -7.12 -4.72 -9.58
C ALA A 57 -6.93 -3.21 -9.79
N LYS A 58 -6.38 -2.79 -10.93
CA LYS A 58 -6.22 -1.37 -11.28
C LYS A 58 -7.55 -0.62 -11.28
N ARG A 59 -8.60 -1.18 -11.90
CA ARG A 59 -9.93 -0.57 -11.93
C ARG A 59 -10.51 -0.44 -10.53
N LEU A 60 -10.49 -1.53 -9.76
CA LEU A 60 -11.02 -1.56 -8.40
C LEU A 60 -10.31 -0.53 -7.50
N LEU A 61 -8.97 -0.49 -7.51
CA LEU A 61 -8.20 0.45 -6.70
C LEU A 61 -8.34 1.92 -7.16
N SER A 62 -8.75 2.18 -8.41
CA SER A 62 -8.96 3.53 -8.94
C SER A 62 -10.28 4.18 -8.51
N ASP A 63 -11.31 3.39 -8.18
CA ASP A 63 -12.73 3.82 -8.06
C ASP A 63 -13.11 4.49 -6.72
N ALA A 64 -12.46 5.59 -6.31
CA ALA A 64 -12.82 6.25 -5.04
C ALA A 64 -14.17 6.98 -5.04
N GLU A 65 -14.69 7.33 -6.22
CA GLU A 65 -15.90 8.13 -6.30
C GLU A 65 -17.13 7.27 -6.00
N ASN A 66 -17.20 6.06 -6.58
CA ASN A 66 -18.46 5.33 -6.57
C ASN A 66 -18.49 4.20 -5.54
N HIS A 67 -17.43 3.41 -5.35
CA HIS A 67 -17.56 2.22 -4.50
C HIS A 67 -16.29 1.67 -3.83
N LEU A 68 -15.20 2.42 -3.69
CA LEU A 68 -14.00 1.95 -2.98
C LEU A 68 -14.30 1.74 -1.48
N SER A 69 -14.03 0.53 -0.98
CA SER A 69 -14.17 0.17 0.44
C SER A 69 -12.98 -0.68 0.90
N GLU A 70 -12.81 -0.84 2.21
CA GLU A 70 -11.73 -1.66 2.76
C GLU A 70 -11.84 -3.12 2.29
N GLU A 71 -13.06 -3.65 2.22
CA GLU A 71 -13.34 -5.04 1.83
C GLU A 71 -12.90 -5.29 0.39
N LYS A 72 -13.13 -4.34 -0.51
CA LYS A 72 -12.68 -4.44 -1.90
C LYS A 72 -11.16 -4.37 -2.03
N VAL A 73 -10.50 -3.54 -1.24
CA VAL A 73 -9.03 -3.52 -1.21
C VAL A 73 -8.51 -4.85 -0.65
N ASP A 74 -9.15 -5.40 0.38
CA ASP A 74 -8.84 -6.72 0.92
C ASP A 74 -9.04 -7.84 -0.12
N GLU A 75 -10.05 -7.73 -1.00
CA GLU A 75 -10.26 -8.66 -2.13
C GLU A 75 -9.09 -8.62 -3.12
N VAL A 76 -8.56 -7.44 -3.44
CA VAL A 76 -7.37 -7.31 -4.30
C VAL A 76 -6.17 -8.02 -3.68
N VAL A 77 -5.94 -7.84 -2.38
CA VAL A 77 -4.85 -8.51 -1.66
C VAL A 77 -5.03 -10.03 -1.65
N LYS A 78 -6.24 -10.52 -1.33
CA LYS A 78 -6.55 -11.95 -1.32
C LYS A 78 -6.36 -12.59 -2.70
N GLN A 79 -6.83 -11.93 -3.75
CA GLN A 79 -6.69 -12.41 -5.12
C GLN A 79 -5.22 -12.42 -5.56
N PHE A 80 -4.45 -11.38 -5.24
CA PHE A 80 -3.01 -11.35 -5.50
C PHE A 80 -2.28 -12.51 -4.81
N LEU A 81 -2.52 -12.73 -3.52
CA LEU A 81 -1.87 -13.82 -2.78
C LEU A 81 -2.27 -15.19 -3.34
N LYS A 82 -3.55 -15.38 -3.69
CA LYS A 82 -4.00 -16.60 -4.36
C LYS A 82 -3.26 -16.82 -5.67
N ASP A 83 -3.23 -15.82 -6.55
CA ASP A 83 -2.55 -15.92 -7.85
C ASP A 83 -1.04 -16.10 -7.70
N PHE A 84 -0.41 -15.53 -6.66
CA PHE A 84 0.99 -15.77 -6.35
C PHE A 84 1.21 -17.24 -5.99
N ARG A 85 0.43 -17.77 -5.04
CA ARG A 85 0.53 -19.16 -4.58
C ARG A 85 0.33 -20.16 -5.71
N ASP A 86 -0.56 -19.85 -6.64
CA ASP A 86 -0.88 -20.68 -7.80
C ASP A 86 0.12 -20.51 -8.98
N GLY A 87 1.14 -19.64 -8.85
CA GLY A 87 2.13 -19.40 -9.91
C GLY A 87 1.58 -18.61 -11.10
N LEU A 88 0.53 -17.81 -10.90
CA LEU A 88 -0.25 -17.14 -11.94
C LEU A 88 0.05 -15.64 -12.08
N LEU A 89 1.12 -15.12 -11.46
CA LEU A 89 1.42 -13.68 -11.50
C LEU A 89 1.50 -13.13 -12.93
N GLU A 90 2.29 -13.77 -13.79
CA GLU A 90 2.48 -13.33 -15.18
C GLU A 90 1.19 -13.46 -15.99
N THR A 91 0.54 -14.62 -15.93
CA THR A 91 -0.66 -14.92 -16.71
C THR A 91 -1.86 -14.07 -16.30
N LYS A 92 -1.94 -13.63 -15.04
CA LYS A 92 -2.96 -12.71 -14.52
C LYS A 92 -2.53 -11.24 -14.57
N GLY A 93 -1.34 -10.94 -15.09
CA GLY A 93 -0.84 -9.58 -15.28
C GLY A 93 -0.50 -8.85 -13.97
N TRP A 94 -0.11 -9.56 -12.93
CA TRP A 94 0.48 -8.95 -11.74
C TRP A 94 1.91 -8.46 -12.02
N PRO A 95 2.43 -7.49 -11.24
CA PRO A 95 3.85 -7.15 -11.29
C PRO A 95 4.70 -8.38 -11.01
N LEU A 96 5.85 -8.50 -11.66
CA LEU A 96 6.74 -9.67 -11.52
C LEU A 96 7.93 -9.41 -10.59
N GLN A 97 8.35 -8.16 -10.48
CA GLN A 97 9.45 -7.75 -9.60
C GLN A 97 8.88 -6.97 -8.43
N VAL A 98 9.35 -7.28 -7.21
CA VAL A 98 8.91 -6.66 -5.95
C VAL A 98 7.38 -6.54 -5.85
N SER A 99 6.67 -7.57 -6.32
CA SER A 99 5.24 -7.53 -6.57
C SER A 99 4.42 -7.34 -5.30
N GLY A 100 4.80 -8.03 -4.21
CA GLY A 100 4.17 -7.82 -2.91
C GLY A 100 4.30 -6.37 -2.41
N TYR A 101 5.44 -5.73 -2.66
CA TYR A 101 5.67 -4.33 -2.27
C TYR A 101 4.82 -3.36 -3.10
N ILE A 102 4.80 -3.55 -4.44
CA ILE A 102 3.99 -2.74 -5.36
C ILE A 102 2.51 -2.83 -4.98
N VAL A 103 1.98 -4.05 -4.81
CA VAL A 103 0.57 -4.27 -4.46
C VAL A 103 0.26 -3.69 -3.09
N ALA A 104 1.11 -3.90 -2.07
CA ALA A 104 0.89 -3.36 -0.74
C ALA A 104 0.84 -1.82 -0.74
N LYS A 105 1.75 -1.14 -1.46
CA LYS A 105 1.76 0.32 -1.54
C LYS A 105 0.59 0.88 -2.37
N ALA A 106 0.14 0.16 -3.39
CA ALA A 106 -1.08 0.52 -4.12
C ALA A 106 -2.34 0.38 -3.23
N CYS A 107 -2.42 -0.68 -2.43
CA CYS A 107 -3.50 -0.89 -1.46
C CYS A 107 -3.47 0.17 -0.34
N MET A 108 -2.28 0.56 0.13
CA MET A 108 -2.11 1.67 1.08
C MET A 108 -2.64 3.00 0.52
N ASN A 109 -2.36 3.30 -0.75
CA ASN A 109 -2.87 4.51 -1.41
C ASN A 109 -4.41 4.49 -1.49
N ALA A 110 -5.00 3.34 -1.84
CA ALA A 110 -6.45 3.18 -1.85
C ALA A 110 -7.07 3.33 -0.45
N TYR A 111 -6.47 2.71 0.57
CA TYR A 111 -6.89 2.84 1.96
C TYR A 111 -6.79 4.27 2.50
N THR A 112 -5.75 4.99 2.12
CA THR A 112 -5.61 6.42 2.46
C THR A 112 -6.81 7.23 1.94
N ARG A 113 -7.27 6.97 0.71
CA ARG A 113 -8.47 7.63 0.15
C ARG A 113 -9.74 7.24 0.90
N ILE A 114 -9.90 5.97 1.28
CA ILE A 114 -11.02 5.49 2.10
C ILE A 114 -11.03 6.19 3.46
N LEU A 115 -9.89 6.27 4.13
CA LEU A 115 -9.75 6.94 5.42
C LEU A 115 -10.11 8.42 5.35
N ALA A 116 -9.59 9.14 4.35
CA ALA A 116 -9.92 10.55 4.14
C ALA A 116 -11.43 10.77 3.95
N LYS A 117 -12.10 9.88 3.22
CA LYS A 117 -13.55 9.94 2.97
C LYS A 117 -14.38 9.61 4.21
N THR A 118 -13.96 8.62 4.99
CA THR A 118 -14.69 8.13 6.18
C THR A 118 -14.47 8.98 7.43
N HIS A 119 -13.35 9.71 7.49
CA HIS A 119 -12.99 10.60 8.60
C HIS A 119 -12.72 12.02 8.08
N PRO A 120 -13.77 12.77 7.67
CA PRO A 120 -13.60 14.07 7.01
C PRO A 120 -12.96 15.15 7.90
N SER A 121 -12.92 14.97 9.22
CA SER A 121 -12.21 15.86 10.15
C SER A 121 -10.70 15.57 10.24
N PHE A 122 -10.22 14.47 9.66
CA PHE A 122 -8.81 14.08 9.72
C PHE A 122 -8.07 14.59 8.47
N ARG A 123 -6.82 14.99 8.63
CA ARG A 123 -5.89 15.20 7.52
C ARG A 123 -5.21 13.87 7.19
N VAL A 124 -5.70 13.18 6.17
CA VAL A 124 -5.19 11.85 5.79
C VAL A 124 -4.52 11.91 4.42
N ASN A 125 -3.22 11.61 4.35
CA ASN A 125 -2.44 11.66 3.12
C ASN A 125 -1.45 10.49 3.02
N ALA A 126 -1.07 10.16 1.80
CA ALA A 126 0.01 9.21 1.51
C ALA A 126 1.15 9.95 0.83
N ILE A 127 2.39 9.61 1.18
CA ILE A 127 3.59 10.24 0.63
C ILE A 127 4.56 9.19 0.08
N SER A 128 5.44 9.60 -0.82
CA SER A 128 6.60 8.80 -1.22
C SER A 128 7.85 9.57 -0.78
N PRO A 129 8.69 9.00 0.11
CA PRO A 129 9.87 9.71 0.64
C PRO A 129 11.02 9.83 -0.38
N GLY A 130 10.87 9.23 -1.56
CA GLY A 130 11.92 9.11 -2.56
C GLY A 130 12.86 7.93 -2.28
N PHE A 131 13.90 7.79 -3.09
CA PHE A 131 14.85 6.68 -2.99
C PHE A 131 15.97 7.02 -1.99
N CYS A 132 15.76 6.61 -0.74
CA CYS A 132 16.61 6.98 0.39
C CYS A 132 17.63 5.90 0.74
N LYS A 133 18.83 6.31 1.18
CA LYS A 133 19.88 5.44 1.74
C LYS A 133 19.45 4.92 3.12
N THR A 134 18.95 3.69 3.16
CA THR A 134 18.49 2.99 4.38
C THR A 134 18.74 1.49 4.22
N ASP A 135 18.52 0.70 5.26
CA ASP A 135 18.73 -0.75 5.20
C ASP A 135 17.84 -1.43 4.14
N ILE A 136 16.61 -0.96 3.90
CA ILE A 136 15.71 -1.52 2.87
C ILE A 136 16.28 -1.40 1.45
N THR A 137 17.13 -0.40 1.23
CA THR A 137 17.79 -0.15 -0.06
C THR A 137 19.25 -0.59 -0.07
N ASN A 138 19.72 -1.30 0.96
CA ASN A 138 21.13 -1.62 1.18
C ASN A 138 22.02 -0.36 1.14
N ASN A 139 21.55 0.73 1.75
CA ASN A 139 22.21 2.05 1.76
C ASN A 139 22.43 2.67 0.37
N LEU A 140 21.63 2.26 -0.63
CA LEU A 140 21.60 2.86 -1.96
C LEU A 140 20.57 3.99 -2.06
N GLY A 141 20.77 4.87 -3.04
CA GLY A 141 19.84 5.95 -3.38
C GLY A 141 20.46 7.35 -3.27
N PRO A 142 19.89 8.35 -3.96
CA PRO A 142 20.43 9.71 -3.95
C PRO A 142 20.11 10.48 -2.66
N LEU A 143 19.04 10.14 -1.94
CA LEU A 143 18.59 10.88 -0.76
C LEU A 143 19.13 10.26 0.54
N THR A 144 19.43 11.07 1.54
CA THR A 144 19.68 10.59 2.91
C THR A 144 18.36 10.27 3.61
N ALA A 145 18.42 9.50 4.71
CA ALA A 145 17.23 9.27 5.55
C ALA A 145 16.61 10.58 6.06
N ALA A 146 17.43 11.58 6.38
CA ALA A 146 16.97 12.89 6.82
C ALA A 146 16.27 13.71 5.71
N GLN A 147 16.62 13.50 4.44
CA GLN A 147 15.93 14.16 3.31
C GLN A 147 14.58 13.50 2.98
N GLY A 148 14.39 12.23 3.34
CA GLY A 148 13.13 11.51 3.14
C GLY A 148 12.12 11.64 4.28
N ALA A 149 12.54 12.17 5.44
CA ALA A 149 11.72 12.36 6.64
C ALA A 149 11.01 13.72 6.63
#